data_AF-A0AAW6AW24-F1
#
_entry.id   AF-A0AAW6AW24-F1
#
_cell.length_a   1.000
_cell.length_b   1.000
_cell.length_c   1.000
_cell.angle_alpha   90.00
_cell.angle_beta   90.00
_cell.angle_gamma   90.00
#
_symmetry.space_group_name_H-M   'P 1'
#
loop_
_entity.id
_entity.type
_entity.pdbx_description
1 polymer ?
#
loop_
_entity_poly.entity_id
_entity_poly.type
_entity_poly.pdbx_seq_one_letter_code
_entity_poly.pdbx_strand_id
1 'polypeptide(L)'
;MAYYPTDADFRAIRQKEKNVYVKIELLNKNFKIIDSLTANLVNDSLSVDSSAKQRRSYNCDIFASDYSFLIGNDKKIWIDKYLRVYYGIESAREYEILWWLIGTFTYIDANYTFSGAEKNLSLSCADLMADYDGTKNGEMKGYSLTVPAGEDIRQSVLALVKKAGITKYYIEDIGKEIPYDLEYSDSVTYCDVWTAICELYDSWEFYFDVDGTFVWRQIPTGYSEPCILDDTQLSPLVVNELISTSFKDIYNVTEIWGEVIELSNNDRYAELSAVSGNVYSITLPEITSLDDLDNLDRIAIKICSDSLGADKVSINGLSPIPIVNDDGSSIADGRLKGNTTYVFMYRRTLNGELQNCLYLMGQYQAYGIYKEHNPDCPFSVENLGYEIIHRQNYEKLYSDDLCYNQAEYNTYQTTAMKDTVTLNLIIIPWLDVNQKIEYTPNVSAKTERYIIQNISWSTLEGTMTMTLYKFLESFSYIKNKQNAIERRDA
;
A
#
# COMPACT_ATOMS: atom_id res chain seq x y z
N MET A 1 1.92 3.62 -14.58
CA MET A 1 1.74 5.06 -14.90
C MET A 1 0.27 5.29 -15.26
N ALA A 2 -0.35 6.43 -14.96
CA ALA A 2 -1.77 6.64 -15.28
C ALA A 2 -1.99 6.75 -16.81
N TYR A 3 -2.96 6.02 -17.35
CA TYR A 3 -3.36 6.15 -18.75
C TYR A 3 -4.26 7.38 -18.91
N TYR A 4 -3.92 8.27 -19.84
CA TYR A 4 -4.72 9.46 -20.14
C TYR A 4 -5.60 9.18 -21.36
N PRO A 5 -6.92 9.05 -21.21
CA PRO A 5 -7.80 8.70 -22.32
C PRO A 5 -7.94 9.84 -23.33
N THR A 6 -8.10 9.45 -24.59
CA THR A 6 -8.30 10.33 -25.75
C THR A 6 -9.77 10.34 -26.18
N ASP A 7 -10.15 11.28 -27.05
CA ASP A 7 -11.48 11.29 -27.67
C ASP A 7 -11.76 10.02 -28.50
N ALA A 8 -10.73 9.37 -29.03
CA ALA A 8 -10.89 8.10 -29.74
C ALA A 8 -11.33 6.99 -28.78
N ASP A 9 -10.74 6.95 -27.58
CA ASP A 9 -11.06 5.98 -26.54
C ASP A 9 -12.53 6.10 -26.11
N PHE A 10 -12.98 7.31 -25.76
CA PHE A 10 -14.37 7.54 -25.38
C PHE A 10 -15.36 7.21 -26.50
N ARG A 11 -15.05 7.53 -27.76
CA ARG A 11 -15.92 7.18 -28.89
C ARG A 11 -16.04 5.67 -29.08
N ALA A 12 -14.93 4.94 -28.93
CA ALA A 12 -14.92 3.49 -29.10
C ALA A 12 -15.75 2.79 -28.01
N ILE A 13 -15.64 3.18 -26.74
CA ILE A 13 -16.45 2.56 -25.69
C ILE A 13 -17.93 2.99 -25.76
N ARG A 14 -18.25 4.15 -26.33
CA ARG A 14 -19.63 4.67 -26.45
C ARG A 14 -20.38 4.17 -27.70
N GLN A 15 -19.71 3.51 -28.64
CA GLN A 15 -20.37 3.01 -29.83
C GLN A 15 -21.40 1.90 -29.50
N LYS A 16 -22.50 1.86 -30.25
CA LYS A 16 -23.65 0.98 -29.94
C LYS A 16 -23.34 -0.50 -30.16
N GLU A 17 -22.68 -0.83 -31.26
CA GLU A 17 -22.25 -2.20 -31.60
C GLU A 17 -20.74 -2.28 -31.50
N LYS A 18 -20.24 -3.24 -30.72
CA LYS A 18 -18.81 -3.39 -30.44
C LYS A 18 -18.33 -4.72 -30.96
N ASN A 19 -17.42 -4.68 -31.92
CA ASN A 19 -16.60 -5.84 -32.24
C ASN A 19 -15.43 -5.82 -31.25
N VAL A 20 -15.45 -6.78 -30.33
CA VAL A 20 -14.51 -6.88 -29.21
C VAL A 20 -13.50 -7.99 -29.48
N TYR A 21 -12.26 -7.75 -29.11
CA TYR A 21 -11.14 -8.66 -29.34
C TYR A 21 -10.30 -8.81 -28.09
N VAL A 22 -9.72 -10.00 -27.91
CA VAL A 22 -8.68 -10.25 -26.92
C VAL A 22 -7.43 -10.71 -27.62
N LYS A 23 -6.31 -10.06 -27.29
CA LYS A 23 -4.98 -10.43 -27.77
C LYS A 23 -4.11 -10.74 -26.56
N ILE A 24 -3.42 -11.88 -26.59
CA ILE A 24 -2.48 -12.25 -25.55
C ILE A 24 -1.08 -12.30 -26.16
N GLU A 25 -0.20 -11.41 -25.73
CA GLU A 25 1.22 -11.45 -26.09
C GLU A 25 1.96 -12.33 -25.09
N LEU A 26 2.78 -13.25 -25.60
CA LEU A 26 3.62 -14.12 -24.81
C LEU A 26 5.02 -13.52 -24.71
N LEU A 27 5.49 -13.33 -23.49
CA LEU A 27 6.76 -12.72 -23.19
C LEU A 27 7.71 -13.75 -22.56
N ASN A 28 9.00 -13.59 -22.82
CA ASN A 28 10.00 -14.20 -21.94
C ASN A 28 10.14 -13.40 -20.62
N LYS A 29 10.95 -13.92 -19.69
CA LYS A 29 11.19 -13.27 -18.38
C LYS A 29 11.89 -11.90 -18.45
N ASN A 30 12.40 -11.50 -19.61
CA ASN A 30 12.94 -10.16 -19.89
C ASN A 30 11.92 -9.23 -20.56
N PHE A 31 10.62 -9.58 -20.52
CA PHE A 31 9.52 -8.83 -21.13
C PHE A 31 9.62 -8.66 -22.66
N LYS A 32 10.45 -9.46 -23.34
CA LYS A 32 10.50 -9.48 -24.79
C LYS A 32 9.38 -10.35 -25.33
N ILE A 33 8.62 -9.82 -26.29
CA ILE A 33 7.59 -10.57 -27.02
C ILE A 33 8.27 -11.68 -27.82
N ILE A 34 7.86 -12.92 -27.56
CA ILE A 34 8.35 -14.12 -28.24
C ILE A 34 7.29 -14.74 -29.15
N ASP A 35 6.00 -14.54 -28.85
CA ASP A 35 4.87 -15.05 -29.62
C ASP A 35 3.58 -14.32 -29.19
N SER A 36 2.44 -14.67 -29.80
CA SER A 36 1.11 -14.20 -29.41
C SER A 36 0.06 -15.31 -29.60
N LEU A 37 -1.02 -15.21 -28.84
CA LEU A 37 -2.25 -15.97 -29.00
C LEU A 37 -3.36 -15.02 -29.45
N THR A 38 -3.96 -15.32 -30.59
CA THR A 38 -5.26 -14.76 -30.96
C THR A 38 -6.30 -15.72 -30.40
N ALA A 39 -6.99 -15.30 -29.33
CA ALA A 39 -7.88 -16.19 -28.60
C ALA A 39 -9.25 -16.29 -29.28
N ASN A 40 -9.68 -17.50 -29.60
CA ASN A 40 -11.10 -17.81 -29.78
C ASN A 40 -11.73 -17.91 -28.39
N LEU A 41 -11.95 -16.76 -27.77
CA LEU A 41 -12.39 -16.66 -26.39
C LEU A 41 -13.79 -17.27 -26.23
N VAL A 42 -13.93 -18.18 -25.27
CA VAL A 42 -15.22 -18.75 -24.84
C VAL A 42 -15.78 -17.95 -23.67
N ASN A 43 -14.94 -17.59 -22.71
CA ASN A 43 -15.22 -16.66 -21.62
C ASN A 43 -13.90 -16.12 -21.04
N ASP A 44 -14.00 -15.09 -20.22
CA ASP A 44 -12.92 -14.62 -19.35
C ASP A 44 -13.45 -13.89 -18.12
N SER A 45 -12.54 -13.61 -17.20
CA SER A 45 -12.75 -12.71 -16.07
C SER A 45 -11.45 -11.96 -15.77
N LEU A 46 -11.55 -10.66 -15.57
CA LEU A 46 -10.52 -9.81 -14.98
C LEU A 46 -10.99 -9.37 -13.60
N SER A 47 -10.09 -9.38 -12.62
CA SER A 47 -10.29 -8.76 -11.30
C SER A 47 -9.07 -7.92 -10.92
N VAL A 48 -9.31 -6.73 -10.38
CA VAL A 48 -8.30 -5.79 -9.88
C VAL A 48 -8.76 -5.28 -8.51
N ASP A 49 -7.95 -5.45 -7.46
CA ASP A 49 -8.30 -5.03 -6.09
C ASP A 49 -7.13 -4.29 -5.41
N SER A 50 -7.35 -3.05 -4.98
CA SER A 50 -6.30 -2.24 -4.33
C SER A 50 -5.79 -2.83 -3.01
N SER A 51 -6.61 -3.62 -2.32
CA SER A 51 -6.28 -4.20 -1.01
C SER A 51 -5.43 -5.47 -1.11
N ALA A 52 -5.38 -6.11 -2.28
CA ALA A 52 -4.63 -7.34 -2.50
C ALA A 52 -3.16 -7.07 -2.88
N LYS A 53 -2.25 -7.89 -2.35
CA LYS A 53 -0.82 -7.89 -2.76
C LYS A 53 -0.67 -8.43 -4.18
N GLN A 54 -1.29 -9.57 -4.45
CA GLN A 54 -1.62 -10.02 -5.81
C GLN A 54 -2.84 -9.22 -6.29
N ARG A 55 -2.57 -8.02 -6.78
CA ARG A 55 -3.56 -6.98 -7.11
C ARG A 55 -4.46 -7.38 -8.26
N ARG A 56 -3.97 -8.19 -9.22
CA ARG A 56 -4.74 -8.57 -10.42
C ARG A 56 -4.77 -10.06 -10.64
N SER A 57 -5.88 -10.54 -11.19
CA SER A 57 -6.04 -11.88 -11.74
C SER A 57 -6.79 -11.84 -13.06
N TYR A 58 -6.47 -12.80 -13.93
CA TYR A 58 -7.15 -12.98 -15.22
C TYR A 58 -7.34 -14.46 -15.47
N ASN A 59 -8.58 -14.88 -15.69
CA ASN A 59 -8.91 -16.27 -16.03
C ASN A 59 -9.65 -16.30 -17.36
N CYS A 60 -9.37 -17.27 -18.21
CA CYS A 60 -10.07 -17.41 -19.48
C CYS A 60 -10.19 -18.84 -19.98
N ASP A 61 -11.29 -19.12 -20.66
CA ASP A 61 -11.47 -20.31 -21.48
C ASP A 61 -11.29 -19.95 -22.96
N ILE A 62 -10.41 -20.67 -23.63
CA ILE A 62 -10.11 -20.48 -25.06
C ILE A 62 -10.45 -21.76 -25.82
N PHE A 63 -11.15 -21.64 -26.94
CA PHE A 63 -11.35 -22.77 -27.83
C PHE A 63 -10.02 -23.17 -28.49
N ALA A 64 -9.55 -24.37 -28.18
CA ALA A 64 -8.25 -24.87 -28.64
C ALA A 64 -8.35 -25.39 -30.08
N SER A 65 -8.17 -24.51 -31.06
CA SER A 65 -8.33 -24.84 -32.48
C SER A 65 -7.30 -25.85 -33.00
N ASP A 66 -6.08 -25.83 -32.48
CA ASP A 66 -4.95 -26.61 -32.98
C ASP A 66 -3.96 -27.01 -31.86
N TYR A 67 -2.84 -27.65 -32.25
CA TYR A 67 -1.84 -28.18 -31.31
C TYR A 67 -0.98 -27.11 -30.61
N SER A 68 -1.04 -25.83 -31.02
CA SER A 68 -0.33 -24.75 -30.33
C SER A 68 -0.89 -24.45 -28.93
N PHE A 69 -2.13 -24.92 -28.66
CA PHE A 69 -2.81 -24.85 -27.37
C PHE A 69 -2.44 -26.00 -26.41
N LEU A 70 -1.59 -26.93 -26.84
CA LEU A 70 -1.06 -27.95 -25.94
C LEU A 70 -0.10 -27.35 -24.93
N ILE A 71 -0.08 -27.93 -23.74
CA ILE A 71 0.80 -27.54 -22.64
C ILE A 71 2.12 -28.29 -22.77
N GLY A 72 3.23 -27.58 -22.74
CA GLY A 72 4.56 -28.19 -22.80
C GLY A 72 5.69 -27.18 -22.90
N ASN A 73 6.90 -27.58 -22.49
CA ASN A 73 8.07 -26.70 -22.45
C ASN A 73 8.52 -26.18 -23.82
N ASP A 74 8.14 -26.87 -24.90
CA ASP A 74 8.36 -26.47 -26.28
C ASP A 74 7.13 -25.79 -26.91
N LYS A 75 6.09 -25.49 -26.13
CA LYS A 75 4.80 -24.95 -26.59
C LYS A 75 4.58 -23.50 -26.12
N LYS A 76 3.51 -22.90 -26.65
CA LYS A 76 3.07 -21.53 -26.31
C LYS A 76 2.62 -21.42 -24.86
N ILE A 77 2.01 -22.46 -24.30
CA ILE A 77 1.53 -22.47 -22.90
C ILE A 77 2.52 -23.25 -22.04
N TRP A 78 3.30 -22.50 -21.28
CA TRP A 78 4.24 -23.05 -20.31
C TRP A 78 4.64 -22.00 -19.28
N ILE A 79 5.07 -22.48 -18.10
CA ILE A 79 5.35 -21.66 -16.91
C ILE A 79 6.49 -20.64 -17.08
N ASP A 80 7.33 -20.79 -18.12
CA ASP A 80 8.47 -19.93 -18.41
C ASP A 80 8.10 -18.58 -19.05
N LYS A 81 6.82 -18.39 -19.40
CA LYS A 81 6.31 -17.22 -20.10
C LYS A 81 5.47 -16.31 -19.20
N TYR A 82 5.52 -15.02 -19.49
CA TYR A 82 4.52 -14.06 -19.01
C TYR A 82 3.51 -13.76 -20.11
N LEU A 83 2.33 -13.30 -19.71
CA LEU A 83 1.26 -12.93 -20.60
C LEU A 83 0.99 -11.44 -20.49
N ARG A 84 0.91 -10.73 -21.61
CA ARG A 84 0.28 -9.41 -21.67
C ARG A 84 -1.06 -9.54 -22.34
N VAL A 85 -2.12 -9.27 -21.61
CA VAL A 85 -3.49 -9.39 -22.12
C VAL A 85 -3.98 -8.02 -22.51
N TYR A 86 -4.50 -7.90 -23.72
CA TYR A 86 -5.08 -6.67 -24.25
C TYR A 86 -6.55 -6.88 -24.56
N TYR A 87 -7.35 -5.89 -24.16
CA TYR A 87 -8.72 -5.71 -24.61
C TYR A 87 -8.73 -4.80 -25.83
N GLY A 88 -9.49 -5.16 -26.85
CA GLY A 88 -9.57 -4.41 -28.09
C GLY A 88 -11.00 -4.12 -28.53
N ILE A 89 -11.25 -2.91 -29.00
CA ILE A 89 -12.51 -2.53 -29.68
C ILE A 89 -12.16 -2.02 -31.07
N GLU A 90 -12.80 -2.56 -32.10
CA GLU A 90 -12.74 -2.00 -33.44
C GLU A 90 -13.57 -0.71 -33.52
N SER A 91 -12.89 0.37 -33.92
CA SER A 91 -13.51 1.67 -34.14
C SER A 91 -14.49 1.60 -35.31
N ALA A 92 -15.76 1.93 -35.06
CA ALA A 92 -16.78 1.99 -36.11
C ALA A 92 -16.51 3.08 -37.19
N ARG A 93 -15.57 4.00 -36.93
CA ARG A 93 -15.22 5.12 -37.82
C ARG A 93 -13.99 4.84 -38.66
N GLU A 94 -12.91 4.42 -38.00
CA GLU A 94 -11.59 4.25 -38.63
C GLU A 94 -11.36 2.79 -39.06
N TYR A 95 -12.19 1.85 -38.59
CA TYR A 95 -12.03 0.40 -38.80
C TYR A 95 -10.67 -0.14 -38.33
N GLU A 96 -10.08 0.54 -37.35
CA GLU A 96 -8.88 0.11 -36.64
C GLU A 96 -9.24 -0.35 -35.23
N ILE A 97 -8.51 -1.37 -34.74
CA ILE A 97 -8.68 -1.86 -33.38
C ILE A 97 -7.83 -1.01 -32.43
N LEU A 98 -8.51 -0.35 -31.50
CA LEU A 98 -7.86 0.28 -30.35
C LEU A 98 -7.59 -0.79 -29.30
N TRP A 99 -6.34 -0.87 -28.82
CA TRP A 99 -5.89 -1.88 -27.87
C TRP A 99 -5.51 -1.23 -26.55
N TRP A 100 -6.05 -1.75 -25.45
CA TRP A 100 -5.69 -1.37 -24.09
C TRP A 100 -5.09 -2.57 -23.37
N LEU A 101 -3.91 -2.38 -22.78
CA LEU A 101 -3.31 -3.40 -21.92
C LEU A 101 -4.11 -3.46 -20.62
N ILE A 102 -4.64 -4.63 -20.29
CA ILE A 102 -5.45 -4.84 -19.08
C ILE A 102 -4.67 -5.54 -17.97
N GLY A 103 -3.49 -6.09 -18.29
CA GLY A 103 -2.55 -6.56 -17.30
C GLY A 103 -1.42 -7.40 -17.86
N THR A 104 -0.39 -7.57 -17.02
CA THR A 104 0.73 -8.48 -17.24
C THR A 104 0.68 -9.58 -16.18
N PHE A 105 0.64 -10.83 -16.62
CA PHE A 105 0.32 -11.98 -15.78
C PHE A 105 1.34 -13.11 -15.92
N THR A 106 1.26 -14.05 -14.97
CA THR A 106 1.99 -15.32 -14.94
C THR A 106 0.95 -16.46 -14.85
N TYR A 107 1.22 -17.59 -15.51
CA TYR A 107 0.33 -18.76 -15.46
C TYR A 107 0.30 -19.37 -14.05
N ILE A 108 -0.89 -19.57 -13.47
CA ILE A 108 -1.06 -20.39 -12.26
C ILE A 108 -1.41 -21.81 -12.69
N ASP A 109 -2.56 -21.98 -13.34
CA ASP A 109 -3.05 -23.26 -13.84
C ASP A 109 -3.35 -23.20 -15.33
N ALA A 110 -3.13 -24.31 -16.01
CA ALA A 110 -3.54 -24.51 -17.39
C ALA A 110 -4.19 -25.90 -17.51
N ASN A 111 -5.46 -25.94 -17.88
CA ASN A 111 -6.26 -27.15 -17.96
C ASN A 111 -6.81 -27.32 -19.38
N TYR A 112 -6.51 -28.46 -20.00
CA TYR A 112 -7.07 -28.80 -21.30
C TYR A 112 -8.22 -29.79 -21.14
N THR A 113 -9.41 -29.43 -21.64
CA THR A 113 -10.60 -30.27 -21.63
C THR A 113 -11.02 -30.64 -23.05
N PHE A 114 -11.31 -31.92 -23.25
CA PHE A 114 -11.83 -32.44 -24.52
C PHE A 114 -13.00 -33.39 -24.25
N SER A 115 -14.12 -33.12 -24.92
CA SER A 115 -15.30 -33.99 -24.94
C SER A 115 -15.87 -34.04 -26.36
N GLY A 116 -16.95 -34.80 -26.56
CA GLY A 116 -17.66 -34.78 -27.84
C GLY A 116 -18.26 -33.41 -28.22
N ALA A 117 -18.34 -32.47 -27.27
CA ALA A 117 -18.92 -31.14 -27.45
C ALA A 117 -17.95 -29.98 -27.12
N GLU A 118 -16.86 -30.25 -26.41
CA GLU A 118 -15.95 -29.22 -25.89
C GLU A 118 -14.51 -29.49 -26.29
N LYS A 119 -13.78 -28.42 -26.59
CA LYS A 119 -12.34 -28.45 -26.87
C LYS A 119 -11.72 -27.16 -26.35
N ASN A 120 -11.61 -27.07 -25.03
CA ASN A 120 -11.27 -25.82 -24.33
C ASN A 120 -9.93 -25.94 -23.62
N LEU A 121 -9.22 -24.81 -23.58
CA LEU A 121 -8.09 -24.58 -22.72
C LEU A 121 -8.49 -23.51 -21.70
N SER A 122 -8.54 -23.89 -20.43
CA SER A 122 -8.78 -23.00 -19.31
C SER A 122 -7.46 -22.54 -18.72
N LEU A 123 -7.26 -21.23 -18.64
CA LEU A 123 -6.07 -20.61 -18.06
C LEU A 123 -6.47 -19.83 -16.81
N SER A 124 -5.76 -20.07 -15.71
CA SER A 124 -5.81 -19.26 -14.50
C SER A 124 -4.50 -18.46 -14.41
N CYS A 125 -4.60 -17.14 -14.28
CA CYS A 125 -3.45 -16.26 -14.24
C CYS A 125 -3.54 -15.26 -13.08
N ALA A 126 -2.38 -14.98 -12.50
CA ALA A 126 -2.16 -13.96 -11.48
C ALA A 126 -1.22 -12.89 -12.02
N ASP A 127 -1.19 -11.70 -11.41
CA ASP A 127 -0.08 -10.79 -11.65
C ASP A 127 1.27 -11.38 -11.19
N LEU A 128 2.35 -10.64 -11.42
CA LEU A 128 3.69 -11.14 -11.18
C LEU A 128 4.03 -11.32 -9.69
N MET A 129 3.18 -10.90 -8.75
CA MET A 129 3.38 -11.16 -7.32
C MET A 129 3.44 -12.67 -7.02
N ALA A 130 2.69 -13.48 -7.78
CA ALA A 130 2.64 -14.94 -7.62
C ALA A 130 4.00 -15.63 -7.84
N ASP A 131 4.95 -14.98 -8.52
CA ASP A 131 6.32 -15.50 -8.67
C ASP A 131 7.17 -15.30 -7.38
N TYR A 132 6.67 -14.55 -6.38
CA TYR A 132 7.41 -14.07 -5.21
C TYR A 132 6.73 -14.28 -3.85
N ASP A 133 5.47 -14.73 -3.82
CA ASP A 133 4.65 -14.89 -2.62
C ASP A 133 4.46 -16.34 -2.16
N GLY A 134 5.14 -17.29 -2.81
CA GLY A 134 5.04 -18.73 -2.53
C GLY A 134 4.11 -19.47 -3.51
N THR A 135 3.28 -18.77 -4.27
CA THR A 135 2.36 -19.41 -5.24
C THR A 135 3.11 -20.19 -6.32
N LYS A 136 4.15 -19.60 -6.92
CA LYS A 136 4.97 -20.23 -7.96
C LYS A 136 6.43 -20.39 -7.54
N ASN A 137 6.65 -20.62 -6.24
CA ASN A 137 7.89 -20.33 -5.52
C ASN A 137 7.99 -18.84 -5.14
N GLY A 138 9.19 -18.36 -4.84
CA GLY A 138 9.43 -17.04 -4.26
C GLY A 138 10.28 -17.12 -3.00
N GLU A 139 10.59 -18.33 -2.53
CA GLU A 139 11.42 -18.57 -1.36
C GLU A 139 12.86 -18.11 -1.60
N MET A 140 13.39 -17.38 -0.62
CA MET A 140 14.76 -16.92 -0.63
C MET A 140 15.70 -18.07 -0.26
N LYS A 141 16.77 -18.26 -1.04
CA LYS A 141 17.79 -19.28 -0.76
C LYS A 141 18.68 -18.84 0.41
N GLY A 142 18.73 -19.64 1.46
CA GLY A 142 19.61 -19.44 2.62
C GLY A 142 19.02 -20.07 3.89
N TYR A 143 19.86 -20.41 4.86
CA TYR A 143 19.40 -20.89 6.18
C TYR A 143 18.96 -19.75 7.10
N SER A 144 19.46 -18.54 6.86
CA SER A 144 19.01 -17.33 7.55
C SER A 144 19.14 -16.11 6.65
N LEU A 145 18.25 -15.16 6.83
CA LEU A 145 18.29 -13.83 6.22
C LEU A 145 18.18 -12.79 7.34
N THR A 146 19.03 -11.77 7.28
CA THR A 146 18.91 -10.59 8.14
C THR A 146 18.88 -9.35 7.25
N VAL A 147 17.89 -8.49 7.43
CA VAL A 147 17.93 -7.11 6.94
C VAL A 147 18.33 -6.24 8.14
N PRO A 148 19.58 -5.74 8.17
CA PRO A 148 20.13 -5.17 9.39
C PRO A 148 19.57 -3.78 9.69
N ALA A 149 19.51 -3.47 10.98
CA ALA A 149 19.14 -2.17 11.52
C ALA A 149 20.07 -1.07 11.00
N GLY A 150 19.52 0.13 10.80
CA GLY A 150 20.23 1.31 10.31
C GLY A 150 20.42 1.34 8.80
N GLU A 151 20.05 0.29 8.04
CA GLU A 151 20.05 0.37 6.58
C GLU A 151 18.94 1.29 6.05
N ASP A 152 19.25 2.05 5.00
CA ASP A 152 18.25 2.81 4.26
C ASP A 152 17.22 1.87 3.62
N ILE A 153 15.94 2.09 3.92
CA ILE A 153 14.85 1.20 3.48
C ILE A 153 14.78 1.11 1.96
N ARG A 154 14.96 2.24 1.27
CA ARG A 154 14.94 2.27 -0.20
C ARG A 154 16.06 1.38 -0.76
N GLN A 155 17.27 1.45 -0.21
CA GLN A 155 18.38 0.57 -0.61
C GLN A 155 18.10 -0.90 -0.29
N SER A 156 17.57 -1.22 0.89
CA SER A 156 17.26 -2.61 1.28
C SER A 156 16.19 -3.21 0.36
N VAL A 157 15.10 -2.47 0.06
CA VAL A 157 14.07 -2.90 -0.90
C VAL A 157 14.67 -3.07 -2.30
N LEU A 158 15.50 -2.12 -2.76
CA LEU A 158 16.16 -2.20 -4.06
C LEU A 158 17.08 -3.43 -4.17
N ALA A 159 17.81 -3.75 -3.10
CA ALA A 159 18.68 -4.92 -3.05
C ALA A 159 17.85 -6.21 -3.15
N LEU A 160 16.72 -6.30 -2.43
CA LEU A 160 15.79 -7.43 -2.49
C LEU A 160 15.17 -7.58 -3.89
N VAL A 161 14.69 -6.49 -4.49
CA VAL A 161 14.14 -6.46 -5.86
C VAL A 161 15.16 -6.96 -6.88
N LYS A 162 16.42 -6.52 -6.79
CA LYS A 162 17.51 -7.01 -7.65
C LYS A 162 17.83 -8.48 -7.40
N LYS A 163 17.86 -8.92 -6.15
CA LYS A 163 18.12 -10.33 -5.77
C LYS A 163 17.00 -11.25 -6.28
N ALA A 164 15.76 -10.75 -6.31
CA ALA A 164 14.59 -11.40 -6.90
C ALA A 164 14.62 -11.44 -8.45
N GLY A 165 15.61 -10.81 -9.09
CA GLY A 165 15.75 -10.75 -10.55
C GLY A 165 14.77 -9.79 -11.22
N ILE A 166 14.09 -8.93 -10.46
CA ILE A 166 13.15 -7.94 -11.00
C ILE A 166 13.94 -6.81 -11.64
N THR A 167 13.72 -6.60 -12.94
CA THR A 167 14.41 -5.57 -13.73
C THR A 167 13.57 -4.33 -13.97
N LYS A 168 12.24 -4.43 -13.79
CA LYS A 168 11.29 -3.34 -14.01
C LYS A 168 10.64 -2.96 -12.68
N TYR A 169 11.06 -1.82 -12.12
CA TYR A 169 10.59 -1.36 -10.82
C TYR A 169 10.49 0.17 -10.72
N TYR A 170 9.61 0.63 -9.83
CA TYR A 170 9.56 1.96 -9.28
C TYR A 170 9.58 1.81 -7.76
N ILE A 171 10.60 2.37 -7.12
CA ILE A 171 10.71 2.41 -5.65
C ILE A 171 10.75 3.87 -5.29
N GLU A 172 9.77 4.33 -4.52
CA GLU A 172 9.74 5.65 -3.90
C GLU A 172 10.64 5.68 -2.67
N ASP A 173 11.24 6.84 -2.39
CA ASP A 173 12.09 7.00 -1.21
C ASP A 173 11.24 7.36 0.02
N ILE A 174 11.36 6.56 1.08
CA ILE A 174 10.72 6.82 2.36
C ILE A 174 11.54 7.77 3.24
N GLY A 175 12.86 7.87 3.03
CA GLY A 175 13.77 8.69 3.84
C GLY A 175 13.93 8.17 5.27
N LYS A 176 13.82 6.86 5.48
CA LYS A 176 13.84 6.18 6.78
C LYS A 176 14.77 4.97 6.74
N GLU A 177 15.24 4.56 7.92
CA GLU A 177 16.13 3.42 8.11
C GLU A 177 15.38 2.25 8.74
N ILE A 178 15.90 1.03 8.56
CA ILE A 178 15.43 -0.16 9.26
C ILE A 178 15.64 0.04 10.78
N PRO A 179 14.59 0.04 11.61
CA PRO A 179 14.67 0.43 13.03
C PRO A 179 15.33 -0.63 13.92
N TYR A 180 15.27 -1.89 13.53
CA TYR A 180 15.83 -3.05 14.22
C TYR A 180 16.03 -4.19 13.21
N ASP A 181 16.89 -5.16 13.55
CA ASP A 181 17.21 -6.27 12.65
C ASP A 181 15.94 -7.07 12.31
N LEU A 182 15.67 -7.23 11.01
CA LEU A 182 14.64 -8.16 10.54
C LEU A 182 15.29 -9.50 10.26
N GLU A 183 15.16 -10.43 11.20
CA GLU A 183 15.75 -11.76 11.12
C GLU A 183 14.73 -12.84 10.72
N TYR A 184 15.14 -13.74 9.84
CA TYR A 184 14.34 -14.85 9.35
C TYR A 184 15.16 -16.14 9.45
N SER A 185 14.67 -17.11 10.23
CA SER A 185 15.32 -18.40 10.47
C SER A 185 14.73 -19.58 9.70
N ASP A 186 13.58 -19.38 9.05
CA ASP A 186 12.84 -20.39 8.30
C ASP A 186 12.75 -20.03 6.81
N SER A 187 12.11 -20.90 6.02
CA SER A 187 11.78 -20.57 4.63
C SER A 187 10.90 -19.32 4.59
N VAL A 188 11.38 -18.28 3.91
CA VAL A 188 10.72 -16.98 3.79
C VAL A 188 10.66 -16.58 2.31
N THR A 189 9.55 -16.01 1.89
CA THR A 189 9.39 -15.51 0.52
C THR A 189 9.87 -14.06 0.40
N TYR A 190 10.19 -13.61 -0.82
CA TYR A 190 10.44 -12.18 -1.04
C TYR A 190 9.25 -11.31 -0.62
N CYS A 191 8.02 -11.77 -0.86
CA CYS A 191 6.80 -11.08 -0.46
C CYS A 191 6.71 -10.90 1.07
N ASP A 192 7.11 -11.91 1.85
CA ASP A 192 7.10 -11.81 3.32
C ASP A 192 8.08 -10.75 3.82
N VAL A 193 9.29 -10.70 3.25
CA VAL A 193 10.31 -9.70 3.63
C VAL A 193 9.86 -8.30 3.20
N TRP A 194 9.35 -8.12 1.97
CA TRP A 194 8.79 -6.85 1.54
C TRP A 194 7.61 -6.42 2.41
N THR A 195 6.75 -7.37 2.82
CA THR A 195 5.64 -7.11 3.74
C THR A 195 6.15 -6.63 5.09
N ALA A 196 7.15 -7.31 5.65
CA ALA A 196 7.72 -6.90 6.93
C ALA A 196 8.35 -5.51 6.89
N ILE A 197 9.08 -5.17 5.84
CA ILE A 197 9.64 -3.82 5.67
C ILE A 197 8.50 -2.79 5.45
N CYS A 198 7.48 -3.14 4.67
CA CYS A 198 6.35 -2.26 4.36
C CYS A 198 5.51 -1.96 5.60
N GLU A 199 5.41 -2.91 6.54
CA GLU A 199 4.66 -2.80 7.79
C GLU A 199 5.40 -2.04 8.91
N LEU A 200 6.68 -1.67 8.69
CA LEU A 200 7.41 -0.81 9.63
C LEU A 200 6.82 0.62 9.69
N TYR A 201 6.13 1.04 8.63
CA TYR A 201 5.56 2.37 8.49
C TYR A 201 4.14 2.30 7.94
N ASP A 202 3.28 3.18 8.42
CA ASP A 202 1.90 3.23 7.97
C ASP A 202 1.79 3.67 6.50
N SER A 203 0.72 3.23 5.84
CA SER A 203 0.31 3.78 4.54
C SER A 203 1.28 3.57 3.37
N TRP A 204 2.11 2.54 3.42
CA TRP A 204 2.93 2.12 2.28
C TRP A 204 2.29 0.91 1.59
N GLU A 205 2.50 0.82 0.29
CA GLU A 205 2.05 -0.32 -0.50
C GLU A 205 3.14 -0.79 -1.47
N PHE A 206 3.09 -2.08 -1.79
CA PHE A 206 3.82 -2.65 -2.91
C PHE A 206 2.95 -3.63 -3.69
N TYR A 207 3.14 -3.68 -5.00
CA TYR A 207 2.35 -4.48 -5.94
C TYR A 207 3.02 -4.49 -7.33
N PHE A 208 2.52 -5.31 -8.25
CA PHE A 208 2.86 -5.19 -9.67
C PHE A 208 1.80 -4.39 -10.43
N ASP A 209 2.19 -3.38 -11.22
CA ASP A 209 1.25 -2.58 -12.02
C ASP A 209 0.79 -3.32 -13.30
N VAL A 210 -0.09 -2.67 -14.08
CA VAL A 210 -0.65 -3.21 -15.33
C VAL A 210 0.43 -3.67 -16.33
N ASP A 211 1.59 -3.02 -16.32
CA ASP A 211 2.70 -3.32 -17.22
C ASP A 211 3.69 -4.37 -16.65
N GLY A 212 3.41 -4.92 -15.47
CA GLY A 212 4.29 -5.84 -14.75
C GLY A 212 5.49 -5.14 -14.09
N THR A 213 5.38 -3.86 -13.76
CA THR A 213 6.39 -3.11 -13.00
C THR A 213 6.18 -3.34 -11.51
N PHE A 214 7.21 -3.73 -10.76
CA PHE A 214 7.14 -3.74 -9.29
C PHE A 214 7.07 -2.29 -8.79
N VAL A 215 6.05 -1.94 -8.04
CA VAL A 215 5.84 -0.61 -7.47
C VAL A 215 5.98 -0.72 -5.96
N TRP A 216 6.80 0.13 -5.37
CA TRP A 216 6.88 0.41 -3.94
C TRP A 216 6.66 1.91 -3.75
N ARG A 217 5.60 2.29 -3.05
CA ARG A 217 5.22 3.69 -2.92
C ARG A 217 4.37 3.94 -1.68
N GLN A 218 4.22 5.20 -1.31
CA GLN A 218 3.18 5.57 -0.36
C GLN A 218 1.80 5.42 -1.02
N ILE A 219 0.81 4.94 -0.27
CA ILE A 219 -0.58 4.86 -0.73
C ILE A 219 -1.05 6.29 -1.05
N PRO A 220 -1.43 6.58 -2.30
CA PRO A 220 -1.95 7.88 -2.67
C PRO A 220 -3.17 8.22 -1.82
N THR A 221 -3.20 9.42 -1.23
CA THR A 221 -4.37 9.85 -0.46
C THR A 221 -5.54 10.20 -1.36
N GLY A 222 -5.30 10.45 -2.65
CA GLY A 222 -6.29 11.00 -3.56
C GLY A 222 -6.48 12.50 -3.40
N TYR A 223 -5.72 13.18 -2.52
CA TYR A 223 -5.84 14.62 -2.32
C TYR A 223 -5.33 15.41 -3.53
N SER A 224 -4.05 15.23 -3.86
CA SER A 224 -3.34 16.00 -4.89
C SER A 224 -3.59 15.46 -6.31
N GLU A 225 -4.01 14.20 -6.41
CA GLU A 225 -4.21 13.51 -7.67
C GLU A 225 -5.43 14.08 -8.38
N PRO A 226 -5.38 14.32 -9.71
CA PRO A 226 -6.55 14.75 -10.45
C PRO A 226 -7.59 13.62 -10.55
N CYS A 227 -8.86 13.99 -10.74
CA CYS A 227 -9.88 13.02 -11.12
C CYS A 227 -9.58 12.51 -12.53
N ILE A 228 -9.49 11.19 -12.71
CA ILE A 228 -9.20 10.58 -14.02
C ILE A 228 -10.43 10.57 -14.94
N LEU A 229 -11.62 10.59 -14.35
CA LEU A 229 -12.90 10.76 -15.03
C LEU A 229 -13.79 11.71 -14.22
N ASP A 230 -14.40 12.66 -14.92
CA ASP A 230 -15.46 13.50 -14.36
C ASP A 230 -16.86 12.87 -14.54
N ASP A 231 -17.85 13.43 -13.86
CA ASP A 231 -19.24 12.97 -13.90
C ASP A 231 -19.84 12.99 -15.32
N THR A 232 -19.51 14.00 -16.13
CA THR A 232 -20.03 14.13 -17.50
C THR A 232 -19.50 13.03 -18.42
N GLN A 233 -18.29 12.54 -18.12
CA GLN A 233 -17.66 11.45 -18.83
C GLN A 233 -18.20 10.09 -18.38
N LEU A 234 -18.36 9.90 -17.07
CA LEU A 234 -18.70 8.62 -16.43
C LEU A 234 -20.20 8.32 -16.45
N SER A 235 -21.07 9.27 -16.11
CA SER A 235 -22.52 9.05 -15.95
C SER A 235 -23.20 8.46 -17.20
N PRO A 236 -22.85 8.86 -18.44
CA PRO A 236 -23.40 8.22 -19.65
C PRO A 236 -22.99 6.75 -19.85
N LEU A 237 -22.01 6.26 -19.08
CA LEU A 237 -21.47 4.91 -19.17
C LEU A 237 -22.07 3.96 -18.12
N VAL A 238 -22.83 4.50 -17.16
CA VAL A 238 -23.47 3.74 -16.08
C VAL A 238 -24.73 3.05 -16.60
N VAL A 239 -24.80 1.74 -16.36
CA VAL A 239 -25.97 0.91 -16.69
C VAL A 239 -26.91 0.80 -15.49
N ASN A 240 -26.34 0.55 -14.32
CA ASN A 240 -27.05 0.59 -13.03
C ASN A 240 -26.07 0.87 -11.88
N GLU A 241 -26.62 1.25 -10.73
CA GLU A 241 -25.87 1.45 -9.50
C GLU A 241 -26.50 0.68 -8.35
N LEU A 242 -25.65 0.22 -7.44
CA LEU A 242 -26.01 -0.33 -6.15
C LEU A 242 -25.26 0.44 -5.08
N ILE A 243 -26.00 1.15 -4.23
CA ILE A 243 -25.44 1.76 -3.04
C ILE A 243 -25.65 0.77 -1.89
N SER A 244 -24.55 0.24 -1.36
CA SER A 244 -24.58 -0.67 -0.22
C SER A 244 -23.88 -0.04 0.96
N THR A 245 -24.58 0.06 2.09
CA THR A 245 -23.98 0.46 3.37
C THR A 245 -23.94 -0.76 4.28
N SER A 246 -22.73 -1.25 4.60
CA SER A 246 -22.56 -2.29 5.60
C SER A 246 -22.37 -1.66 6.97
N PHE A 247 -23.22 -2.00 7.93
CA PHE A 247 -23.02 -1.63 9.35
C PHE A 247 -22.14 -2.62 10.12
N LYS A 248 -21.45 -3.51 9.40
CA LYS A 248 -20.48 -4.45 9.98
C LYS A 248 -19.09 -3.84 9.93
N ASP A 249 -18.29 -4.17 10.94
CA ASP A 249 -16.89 -3.78 11.05
C ASP A 249 -16.69 -2.26 10.94
N ILE A 250 -17.62 -1.50 11.54
CA ILE A 250 -17.49 -0.06 11.73
C ILE A 250 -16.82 0.17 13.07
N TYR A 251 -15.69 0.87 13.06
CA TYR A 251 -14.94 1.20 14.26
C TYR A 251 -14.49 2.66 14.16
N ASN A 252 -15.08 3.53 14.97
CA ASN A 252 -14.73 4.95 14.98
C ASN A 252 -13.65 5.29 16.02
N VAL A 253 -13.19 4.28 16.74
CA VAL A 253 -12.02 4.33 17.62
C VAL A 253 -11.17 3.10 17.35
N THR A 254 -9.89 3.30 17.06
CA THR A 254 -8.91 2.21 16.95
C THR A 254 -7.82 2.40 18.00
N GLU A 255 -7.56 1.34 18.76
CA GLU A 255 -6.44 1.22 19.70
C GLU A 255 -5.43 0.22 19.13
N ILE A 256 -4.17 0.63 19.05
CA ILE A 256 -3.06 -0.20 18.57
C ILE A 256 -2.03 -0.36 19.67
N TRP A 257 -1.70 -1.62 19.95
CA TRP A 257 -0.60 -2.02 20.79
C TRP A 257 0.56 -2.47 19.90
N GLY A 258 1.65 -1.73 19.99
CA GLY A 258 2.87 -1.98 19.22
C GLY A 258 3.82 -2.95 19.91
N GLU A 259 5.09 -2.84 19.55
CA GLU A 259 6.21 -3.56 20.17
C GLU A 259 6.24 -3.33 21.68
N VAL A 260 6.48 -4.40 22.43
CA VAL A 260 6.91 -4.30 23.83
C VAL A 260 8.39 -3.96 23.82
N ILE A 261 8.72 -2.76 24.29
CA ILE A 261 10.08 -2.23 24.29
C ILE A 261 10.80 -2.82 25.49
N GLU A 262 11.37 -4.00 25.28
CA GLU A 262 12.25 -4.64 26.25
C GLU A 262 13.59 -3.90 26.31
N LEU A 263 14.00 -3.53 27.52
CA LEU A 263 15.32 -3.02 27.82
C LEU A 263 16.21 -4.21 28.22
N SER A 264 17.16 -4.54 27.36
CA SER A 264 18.27 -5.43 27.64
C SER A 264 19.24 -4.82 28.66
N ASN A 265 20.17 -5.62 29.18
CA ASN A 265 21.20 -5.12 30.10
C ASN A 265 22.15 -4.08 29.48
N ASN A 266 22.22 -4.00 28.15
CA ASN A 266 22.98 -2.98 27.45
C ASN A 266 22.18 -1.68 27.29
N ASP A 267 20.85 -1.75 27.39
CA ASP A 267 19.99 -0.58 27.29
C ASP A 267 20.09 0.26 28.55
N ARG A 268 20.16 1.58 28.35
CA ARG A 268 20.57 2.51 29.39
C ARG A 268 19.34 3.06 30.10
N TYR A 269 19.30 2.96 31.43
CA TYR A 269 18.19 3.46 32.24
C TYR A 269 18.61 4.61 33.18
N ALA A 270 17.99 5.77 33.01
CA ALA A 270 18.12 6.93 33.89
C ALA A 270 16.91 7.04 34.82
N GLU A 271 17.07 6.57 36.07
CA GLU A 271 16.01 6.61 37.09
C GLU A 271 15.70 8.03 37.59
N LEU A 272 16.69 8.94 37.47
CA LEU A 272 16.58 10.32 37.90
C LEU A 272 16.90 11.25 36.73
N SER A 273 16.06 12.26 36.55
CA SER A 273 16.32 13.42 35.71
C SER A 273 16.11 14.71 36.52
N ALA A 274 16.80 15.77 36.12
CA ALA A 274 16.58 17.13 36.62
C ALA A 274 16.28 18.03 35.43
N VAL A 275 15.39 19.02 35.60
CA VAL A 275 15.00 19.91 34.49
C VAL A 275 15.48 21.34 34.74
N SER A 276 15.95 22.01 33.69
CA SER A 276 16.15 23.47 33.68
C SER A 276 15.69 24.03 32.33
N GLY A 277 14.67 24.88 32.34
CA GLY A 277 13.99 25.27 31.10
C GLY A 277 13.39 24.04 30.43
N ASN A 278 13.71 23.82 29.15
CA ASN A 278 13.29 22.65 28.37
C ASN A 278 14.40 21.59 28.24
N VAL A 279 15.37 21.55 29.17
CA VAL A 279 16.47 20.57 29.14
C VAL A 279 16.40 19.64 30.33
N TYR A 280 16.22 18.35 30.04
CA TYR A 280 16.38 17.27 31.01
C TYR A 280 17.84 16.87 31.13
N SER A 281 18.41 16.97 32.32
CA SER A 281 19.74 16.49 32.65
C SER A 281 19.64 15.10 33.27
N ILE A 282 20.35 14.13 32.68
CA ILE A 282 20.39 12.75 33.14
C ILE A 282 21.83 12.30 33.39
N THR A 283 22.00 11.25 34.19
CA THR A 283 23.29 10.58 34.38
C THR A 283 23.21 9.16 33.85
N LEU A 284 24.13 8.81 32.94
CA LEU A 284 24.30 7.45 32.42
C LEU A 284 25.74 6.99 32.66
N PRO A 285 25.98 5.83 33.30
CA PRO A 285 27.33 5.33 33.52
C PRO A 285 28.12 5.20 32.21
N GLU A 286 29.44 5.43 32.29
CA GLU A 286 30.39 5.17 31.20
C GLU A 286 30.24 6.04 29.94
N ILE A 287 29.33 7.03 29.94
CA ILE A 287 29.22 8.03 28.87
C ILE A 287 30.12 9.23 29.16
N THR A 288 31.11 9.46 28.31
CA THR A 288 32.00 10.64 28.35
C THR A 288 31.93 11.47 27.07
N SER A 289 31.49 10.86 25.96
CA SER A 289 31.15 11.48 24.69
C SER A 289 29.81 10.92 24.18
N LEU A 290 29.13 11.65 23.30
CA LEU A 290 27.97 11.11 22.57
C LEU A 290 28.38 10.02 21.55
N ASP A 291 29.66 9.90 21.24
CA ASP A 291 30.21 8.82 20.41
C ASP A 291 30.24 7.47 21.15
N ASP A 292 30.09 7.48 22.49
CA ASP A 292 29.98 6.29 23.33
C ASP A 292 28.58 5.63 23.22
N LEU A 293 27.67 6.23 22.46
CA LEU A 293 26.34 5.72 22.11
C LEU A 293 26.32 5.26 20.65
N ASP A 294 25.89 4.02 20.42
CA ASP A 294 25.71 3.50 19.07
C ASP A 294 24.39 3.98 18.47
N ASN A 295 24.36 4.13 17.14
CA ASN A 295 23.12 4.50 16.46
C ASN A 295 22.06 3.42 16.72
N LEU A 296 20.84 3.85 17.06
CA LEU A 296 19.69 3.01 17.47
C LEU A 296 19.73 2.50 18.91
N ASP A 297 20.70 2.91 19.75
CA ASP A 297 20.71 2.61 21.18
C ASP A 297 19.40 3.04 21.86
N ARG A 298 18.86 2.18 22.72
CA ARG A 298 17.66 2.50 23.52
C ARG A 298 18.08 3.11 24.86
N ILE A 299 17.47 4.25 25.17
CA ILE A 299 17.67 4.98 26.43
C ILE A 299 16.31 5.20 27.08
N ALA A 300 16.14 4.68 28.29
CA ALA A 300 14.95 4.90 29.08
C ALA A 300 15.20 5.97 30.14
N ILE A 301 14.30 6.95 30.23
CA ILE A 301 14.42 8.10 31.13
C ILE A 301 13.14 8.26 31.91
N LYS A 302 13.25 8.33 33.24
CA LYS A 302 12.15 8.79 34.09
C LYS A 302 12.12 10.32 34.09
N ILE A 303 11.13 10.88 33.41
CA ILE A 303 10.96 12.31 33.21
C ILE A 303 10.48 12.97 34.52
N CYS A 304 11.17 14.01 34.99
CA CYS A 304 10.89 14.62 36.29
C CYS A 304 9.74 15.64 36.29
N SER A 305 9.34 16.16 35.14
CA SER A 305 8.29 17.18 34.97
C SER A 305 7.68 17.08 33.58
N ASP A 306 6.50 17.66 33.36
CA ASP A 306 5.91 17.72 32.02
C ASP A 306 6.82 18.48 31.03
N SER A 307 6.85 18.02 29.77
CA SER A 307 7.60 18.67 28.69
C SER A 307 7.06 20.07 28.40
N LEU A 308 7.94 21.02 28.07
CA LEU A 308 7.56 22.40 27.69
C LEU A 308 7.50 22.61 26.17
N GLY A 309 7.81 21.58 25.39
CA GLY A 309 7.91 21.63 23.94
C GLY A 309 9.35 21.89 23.47
N ALA A 310 9.72 21.25 22.37
CA ALA A 310 11.07 21.25 21.81
C ALA A 310 12.16 20.93 22.86
N ASP A 311 11.83 20.05 23.82
CA ASP A 311 12.73 19.69 24.91
C ASP A 311 13.97 18.95 24.42
N LYS A 312 15.00 18.95 25.26
CA LYS A 312 16.31 18.36 24.99
C LYS A 312 16.76 17.51 26.17
N VAL A 313 17.75 16.66 25.92
CA VAL A 313 18.44 15.89 26.97
C VAL A 313 19.92 16.25 26.99
N SER A 314 20.45 16.54 28.17
CA SER A 314 21.88 16.60 28.46
C SER A 314 22.29 15.36 29.24
N ILE A 315 23.20 14.56 28.68
CA ILE A 315 23.71 13.32 29.29
C ILE A 315 25.05 13.63 29.94
N ASN A 316 25.20 13.41 31.24
CA ASN A 316 26.45 13.65 32.00
C ASN A 316 27.04 15.07 31.81
N GLY A 317 26.20 16.07 31.55
CA GLY A 317 26.63 17.46 31.31
C GLY A 317 27.15 17.75 29.90
N LEU A 318 27.02 16.81 28.97
CA LEU A 318 27.31 17.02 27.54
C LEU A 318 26.33 18.00 26.89
N SER A 319 26.67 18.48 25.69
CA SER A 319 25.81 19.38 24.92
C SER A 319 24.40 18.79 24.76
N PRO A 320 23.33 19.55 25.06
CA PRO A 320 21.97 19.04 24.95
C PRO A 320 21.60 18.64 23.51
N ILE A 321 21.00 17.46 23.37
CA ILE A 321 20.47 16.93 22.11
C ILE A 321 18.93 16.96 22.12
N PRO A 322 18.27 17.23 20.98
CA PRO A 322 16.82 17.37 20.94
C PRO A 322 16.10 16.04 21.13
N ILE A 323 14.90 16.12 21.74
CA ILE A 323 13.89 15.07 21.73
C ILE A 323 12.92 15.36 20.58
N VAL A 324 12.67 14.36 19.75
CA VAL A 324 11.80 14.46 18.56
C VAL A 324 10.79 13.30 18.51
N ASN A 325 9.69 13.53 17.81
CA ASN A 325 8.72 12.50 17.41
C ASN A 325 9.32 11.55 16.35
N ASP A 326 8.63 10.47 15.99
CA ASP A 326 9.13 9.51 14.99
C ASP A 326 9.44 10.19 13.63
N ASP A 327 8.64 11.18 13.24
CA ASP A 327 8.80 11.94 12.00
C ASP A 327 9.94 12.98 12.05
N GLY A 328 10.65 13.12 13.17
CA GLY A 328 11.72 14.09 13.38
C GLY A 328 11.24 15.49 13.76
N SER A 329 9.93 15.69 13.93
CA SER A 329 9.37 16.95 14.44
C SER A 329 9.63 17.09 15.94
N SER A 330 9.67 18.33 16.43
CA SER A 330 9.84 18.59 17.87
C SER A 330 8.63 18.13 18.68
N ILE A 331 8.87 17.56 19.86
CA ILE A 331 7.77 17.21 20.78
C ILE A 331 7.02 18.45 21.25
N ALA A 332 5.71 18.30 21.49
CA ALA A 332 4.84 19.36 21.96
C ALA A 332 4.89 19.55 23.49
N ASP A 333 4.43 20.71 23.96
CA ASP A 333 4.15 20.98 25.38
C ASP A 333 3.19 19.91 25.93
N GLY A 334 3.54 19.35 27.08
CA GLY A 334 2.79 18.31 27.77
C GLY A 334 2.79 16.91 27.12
N ARG A 335 3.55 16.67 26.03
CA ARG A 335 3.72 15.34 25.40
C ARG A 335 4.34 14.33 26.35
N LEU A 336 5.38 14.72 27.09
CA LEU A 336 5.98 13.91 28.14
C LEU A 336 5.37 14.32 29.49
N LYS A 337 5.06 13.34 30.33
CA LYS A 337 4.51 13.55 31.67
C LYS A 337 5.53 13.32 32.77
N GLY A 338 5.52 14.20 33.76
CA GLY A 338 6.35 14.06 34.95
C GLY A 338 6.06 12.77 35.71
N ASN A 339 7.09 12.20 36.31
CA ASN A 339 7.10 10.90 36.99
C ASN A 339 6.78 9.68 36.10
N THR A 340 6.86 9.83 34.78
CA THR A 340 6.65 8.74 33.82
C THR A 340 7.98 8.37 33.16
N THR A 341 8.19 7.07 32.96
CA THR A 341 9.35 6.58 32.19
C THR A 341 8.99 6.48 30.72
N TYR A 342 9.84 7.05 29.88
CA TYR A 342 9.77 6.93 28.43
C TYR A 342 11.04 6.28 27.89
N VAL A 343 10.92 5.57 26.78
CA VAL A 343 12.03 5.01 26.02
C VAL A 343 12.27 5.84 24.78
N PHE A 344 13.54 6.10 24.51
CA PHE A 344 14.01 6.89 23.38
C PHE A 344 15.01 6.07 22.57
N MET A 345 14.98 6.22 21.26
CA MET A 345 15.98 5.71 20.34
C MET A 345 16.99 6.80 20.02
N TYR A 346 18.26 6.56 20.30
CA TYR A 346 19.34 7.47 19.95
C TYR A 346 19.64 7.38 18.46
N ARG A 347 19.67 8.52 17.78
CA ARG A 347 20.07 8.58 16.36
C ARG A 347 21.15 9.62 16.15
N ARG A 348 22.07 9.33 15.25
CA ARG A 348 23.15 10.24 14.83
C ARG A 348 22.74 11.19 13.70
N THR A 349 21.51 11.04 13.20
CA THR A 349 20.92 11.86 12.15
C THR A 349 19.54 12.36 12.56
N LEU A 350 19.24 13.59 12.15
CA LEU A 350 17.90 14.19 12.26
C LEU A 350 17.52 14.70 10.87
N ASN A 351 16.43 14.20 10.30
CA ASN A 351 15.94 14.60 8.97
C ASN A 351 17.00 14.52 7.86
N GLY A 352 17.89 13.51 7.93
CA GLY A 352 18.96 13.28 6.95
C GLY A 352 20.24 14.09 7.19
N GLU A 353 20.27 14.98 8.18
CA GLU A 353 21.48 15.74 8.55
C GLU A 353 22.20 15.10 9.75
N LEU A 354 23.53 15.23 9.79
CA LEU A 354 24.35 14.74 10.91
C LEU A 354 24.07 15.56 12.17
N GLN A 355 23.22 15.01 13.04
CA GLN A 355 22.81 15.62 14.29
C GLN A 355 22.34 14.54 15.25
N ASN A 356 23.01 14.45 16.40
CA ASN A 356 22.60 13.55 17.48
C ASN A 356 21.26 14.00 18.07
N CYS A 357 20.34 13.05 18.25
CA CYS A 357 18.99 13.30 18.76
C CYS A 357 18.39 12.05 19.40
N LEU A 358 17.27 12.24 20.12
CA LEU A 358 16.50 11.18 20.75
C LEU A 358 15.10 11.13 20.15
N TYR A 359 14.78 10.05 19.45
CA TYR A 359 13.46 9.78 18.92
C TYR A 359 12.60 9.12 20.01
N LEU A 360 11.45 9.71 20.32
CA LEU A 360 10.50 9.17 21.30
C LEU A 360 9.87 7.88 20.76
N MET A 361 10.11 6.76 21.45
CA MET A 361 9.42 5.51 21.16
C MET A 361 8.11 5.41 21.93
N GLY A 362 8.05 5.91 23.17
CA GLY A 362 6.85 5.81 24.01
C GLY A 362 7.23 5.36 25.41
N GLN A 363 6.38 4.56 26.04
CA GLN A 363 6.70 3.93 27.33
C GLN A 363 7.34 2.54 27.11
N TYR A 364 7.03 1.55 27.95
CA TYR A 364 7.52 0.17 27.79
C TYR A 364 6.77 -0.64 26.72
N GLN A 365 5.66 -0.11 26.21
CA GLN A 365 4.95 -0.68 25.09
C GLN A 365 4.47 0.47 24.23
N ALA A 366 4.82 0.44 22.94
CA ALA A 366 4.34 1.42 21.98
C ALA A 366 2.81 1.34 21.92
N TYR A 367 2.14 2.49 21.97
CA TYR A 367 0.69 2.55 22.05
C TYR A 367 0.14 3.77 21.31
N GLY A 368 -0.91 3.54 20.53
CA GLY A 368 -1.61 4.58 19.79
C GLY A 368 -3.11 4.39 19.89
N ILE A 369 -3.84 5.50 20.01
CA ILE A 369 -5.29 5.52 19.91
C ILE A 369 -5.71 6.68 19.03
N TYR A 370 -6.54 6.39 18.03
CA TYR A 370 -7.19 7.41 17.21
C TYR A 370 -8.69 7.34 17.42
N LYS A 371 -9.32 8.51 17.52
CA LYS A 371 -10.76 8.69 17.64
C LYS A 371 -11.24 9.58 16.51
N GLU A 372 -12.20 9.08 15.74
CA GLU A 372 -12.72 9.80 14.59
C GLU A 372 -13.75 10.85 15.01
N HIS A 373 -13.38 12.12 14.86
CA HIS A 373 -14.17 13.25 15.33
C HIS A 373 -14.78 14.15 14.24
N ASN A 374 -14.53 13.86 12.96
CA ASN A 374 -14.96 14.69 11.85
C ASN A 374 -16.49 14.61 11.67
N PRO A 375 -17.21 15.74 11.72
CA PRO A 375 -18.65 15.76 11.48
C PRO A 375 -19.03 15.38 10.04
N ASP A 376 -18.11 15.48 9.07
CA ASP A 376 -18.35 15.04 7.69
C ASP A 376 -18.27 13.51 7.54
N CYS A 377 -17.66 12.80 8.49
CA CYS A 377 -17.60 11.34 8.52
C CYS A 377 -18.89 10.79 9.14
N PRO A 378 -19.76 10.06 8.41
CA PRO A 378 -21.05 9.61 8.95
C PRO A 378 -20.96 8.72 10.20
N PHE A 379 -19.82 8.04 10.37
CA PHE A 379 -19.58 7.10 11.45
C PHE A 379 -18.70 7.67 12.58
N SER A 380 -18.40 8.98 12.59
CA SER A 380 -17.64 9.62 13.67
C SER A 380 -18.33 9.50 15.02
N VAL A 381 -17.55 9.68 16.09
CA VAL A 381 -18.06 9.67 17.48
C VAL A 381 -19.14 10.73 17.66
N GLU A 382 -19.00 11.89 17.02
CA GLU A 382 -19.92 13.03 17.04
C GLU A 382 -21.26 12.68 16.40
N ASN A 383 -21.23 12.03 15.23
CA ASN A 383 -22.44 11.69 14.49
C ASN A 383 -23.17 10.49 15.10
N LEU A 384 -22.45 9.51 15.65
CA LEU A 384 -23.03 8.35 16.29
C LEU A 384 -23.44 8.61 17.75
N GLY A 385 -22.73 9.50 18.44
CA GLY A 385 -22.90 9.78 19.87
C GLY A 385 -22.27 8.72 20.80
N TYR A 386 -21.52 7.77 20.27
CA TYR A 386 -20.82 6.73 21.05
C TYR A 386 -19.58 6.18 20.33
N GLU A 387 -18.70 5.53 21.09
CA GLU A 387 -17.47 4.91 20.60
C GLU A 387 -17.69 3.43 20.26
N ILE A 388 -17.18 3.00 19.10
CA ILE A 388 -17.08 1.61 18.68
C ILE A 388 -15.60 1.29 18.53
N ILE A 389 -15.06 0.58 19.51
CA ILE A 389 -13.62 0.40 19.68
C ILE A 389 -13.14 -0.88 19.00
N HIS A 390 -12.07 -0.77 18.22
CA HIS A 390 -11.28 -1.89 17.71
C HIS A 390 -9.92 -1.91 18.40
N ARG A 391 -9.54 -3.04 19.00
CA ARG A 391 -8.20 -3.25 19.58
C ARG A 391 -7.40 -4.18 18.70
N GLN A 392 -6.19 -3.78 18.32
CA GLN A 392 -5.32 -4.54 17.45
C GLN A 392 -3.88 -4.52 17.98
N ASN A 393 -3.12 -5.55 17.60
CA ASN A 393 -1.70 -5.68 17.96
C ASN A 393 -0.86 -5.63 16.67
N TYR A 394 0.19 -4.83 16.67
CA TYR A 394 1.17 -4.72 15.60
C TYR A 394 2.57 -4.76 16.19
N GLU A 395 3.11 -5.96 16.39
CA GLU A 395 4.39 -6.17 17.09
C GLU A 395 5.59 -5.47 16.45
N LYS A 396 5.47 -5.03 15.19
CA LYS A 396 6.51 -4.33 14.43
C LYS A 396 6.51 -2.80 14.60
N LEU A 397 5.43 -2.23 15.15
CA LEU A 397 5.35 -0.78 15.35
C LEU A 397 6.06 -0.42 16.66
N TYR A 398 7.24 0.19 16.53
CA TYR A 398 8.15 0.42 17.65
C TYR A 398 7.95 1.77 18.35
N SER A 399 7.03 2.62 17.88
CA SER A 399 6.77 3.93 18.49
C SER A 399 5.28 4.28 18.63
N ASP A 400 4.94 5.07 19.65
CA ASP A 400 3.59 5.60 19.91
C ASP A 400 3.04 6.35 18.69
N ASP A 401 3.89 7.10 17.98
CA ASP A 401 3.51 7.85 16.79
C ASP A 401 3.14 6.92 15.63
N LEU A 402 3.92 5.85 15.40
CA LEU A 402 3.61 4.84 14.39
C LEU A 402 2.29 4.10 14.71
N CYS A 403 2.09 3.72 15.98
CA CYS A 403 0.84 3.13 16.45
C CYS A 403 -0.34 4.09 16.24
N TYR A 404 -0.16 5.39 16.49
CA TYR A 404 -1.19 6.40 16.27
C TYR A 404 -1.54 6.53 14.78
N ASN A 405 -0.53 6.65 13.91
CA ASN A 405 -0.75 6.77 12.46
C ASN A 405 -1.47 5.54 11.89
N GLN A 406 -1.08 4.34 12.32
CA GLN A 406 -1.77 3.12 11.92
C GLN A 406 -3.22 3.08 12.46
N ALA A 407 -3.47 3.58 13.68
CA ALA A 407 -4.81 3.67 14.24
C ALA A 407 -5.69 4.65 13.46
N GLU A 408 -5.12 5.79 13.03
CA GLU A 408 -5.77 6.78 12.18
C GLU A 408 -6.15 6.17 10.82
N TYR A 409 -5.22 5.46 10.17
CA TYR A 409 -5.49 4.78 8.89
C TYR A 409 -6.55 3.67 9.01
N ASN A 410 -6.46 2.82 10.04
CA ASN A 410 -7.44 1.74 10.24
C ASN A 410 -8.84 2.30 10.56
N THR A 411 -8.90 3.41 11.28
CA THR A 411 -10.17 4.11 11.53
C THR A 411 -10.73 4.72 10.25
N TYR A 412 -9.88 5.29 9.37
CA TYR A 412 -10.29 5.75 8.04
C TYR A 412 -10.93 4.62 7.21
N GLN A 413 -10.31 3.43 7.19
CA GLN A 413 -10.82 2.26 6.48
C GLN A 413 -12.15 1.74 7.02
N THR A 414 -12.35 1.84 8.34
CA THR A 414 -13.54 1.29 9.02
C THR A 414 -14.64 2.32 9.22
N THR A 415 -14.43 3.57 8.77
CA THR A 415 -15.43 4.64 8.80
C THR A 415 -15.61 5.25 7.41
N ALA A 416 -14.75 6.18 6.99
CA ALA A 416 -14.89 6.93 5.75
C ALA A 416 -14.95 6.02 4.51
N MET A 417 -14.17 4.94 4.48
CA MET A 417 -14.18 4.00 3.35
C MET A 417 -15.39 3.04 3.34
N LYS A 418 -16.26 3.06 4.36
CA LYS A 418 -17.49 2.23 4.41
C LYS A 418 -18.65 2.81 3.61
N ASP A 419 -18.56 4.07 3.20
CA ASP A 419 -19.50 4.67 2.25
C ASP A 419 -19.14 4.22 0.83
N THR A 420 -19.68 3.06 0.45
CA THR A 420 -19.36 2.40 -0.83
C THR A 420 -20.49 2.50 -1.85
N VAL A 421 -20.11 2.73 -3.10
CA VAL A 421 -21.00 2.69 -4.26
C VAL A 421 -20.46 1.66 -5.25
N THR A 422 -21.30 0.72 -5.66
CA THR A 422 -20.98 -0.26 -6.69
C THR A 422 -21.69 0.13 -7.98
N LEU A 423 -20.93 0.38 -9.04
CA LEU A 423 -21.46 0.72 -10.36
C LEU A 423 -21.34 -0.47 -11.29
N ASN A 424 -22.39 -0.77 -12.04
CA ASN A 424 -22.31 -1.58 -13.24
C ASN A 424 -22.27 -0.63 -14.45
N LEU A 425 -21.18 -0.69 -15.19
CA LEU A 425 -20.85 0.24 -16.27
C LEU A 425 -20.62 -0.53 -17.57
N ILE A 426 -20.63 0.15 -18.71
CA ILE A 426 -19.88 -0.38 -19.86
C ILE A 426 -18.39 -0.50 -19.51
N ILE A 427 -17.67 -1.43 -20.14
CA ILE A 427 -16.24 -1.63 -19.88
C ILE A 427 -15.44 -0.36 -20.23
N ILE A 428 -14.65 0.13 -19.28
CA ILE A 428 -13.69 1.23 -19.42
C ILE A 428 -12.28 0.65 -19.18
N PRO A 429 -11.59 0.20 -20.24
CA PRO A 429 -10.44 -0.71 -20.12
C PRO A 429 -9.15 -0.06 -19.62
N TRP A 430 -9.12 1.27 -19.48
CA TRP A 430 -7.96 2.02 -19.00
C TRP A 430 -8.03 2.43 -17.53
N LEU A 431 -9.13 2.12 -16.83
CA LEU A 431 -9.24 2.38 -15.40
C LEU A 431 -8.44 1.37 -14.57
N ASP A 432 -7.97 1.83 -13.42
CA ASP A 432 -7.25 1.03 -12.43
C ASP A 432 -7.68 1.41 -11.02
N VAL A 433 -7.34 0.59 -10.04
CA VAL A 433 -7.64 0.86 -8.63
C VAL A 433 -6.75 1.97 -8.06
N ASN A 434 -7.15 2.55 -6.92
CA ASN A 434 -6.52 3.73 -6.31
C ASN A 434 -6.52 4.98 -7.23
N GLN A 435 -7.46 5.08 -8.16
CA GLN A 435 -7.69 6.27 -8.99
C GLN A 435 -8.91 7.05 -8.49
N LYS A 436 -8.82 8.39 -8.52
CA LYS A 436 -9.91 9.29 -8.12
C LYS A 436 -10.83 9.59 -9.31
N ILE A 437 -12.14 9.59 -9.08
CA ILE A 437 -13.17 9.94 -10.08
C ILE A 437 -14.25 10.83 -9.46
N GLU A 438 -15.02 11.52 -10.30
CA GLU A 438 -16.23 12.24 -9.88
C GLU A 438 -17.48 11.54 -10.40
N TYR A 439 -18.50 11.43 -9.55
CA TYR A 439 -19.76 10.80 -9.90
C TYR A 439 -20.91 11.40 -9.11
N THR A 440 -22.09 11.47 -9.73
CA THR A 440 -23.35 11.89 -9.14
C THR A 440 -24.27 10.67 -9.02
N PRO A 441 -24.34 10.01 -7.85
CA PRO A 441 -25.26 8.90 -7.66
C PRO A 441 -26.70 9.33 -7.91
N ASN A 442 -27.48 8.48 -8.58
CA ASN A 442 -28.88 8.78 -8.91
C ASN A 442 -29.73 8.97 -7.65
N VAL A 443 -29.39 8.28 -6.56
CA VAL A 443 -30.13 8.36 -5.29
C VAL A 443 -29.88 9.68 -4.54
N SER A 444 -28.65 10.19 -4.56
CA SER A 444 -28.28 11.40 -3.79
C SER A 444 -28.41 12.69 -4.60
N ALA A 445 -28.31 12.61 -5.94
CA ALA A 445 -28.25 13.75 -6.85
C ALA A 445 -27.17 14.78 -6.49
N LYS A 446 -26.13 14.36 -5.74
CA LYS A 446 -25.00 15.19 -5.34
C LYS A 446 -23.73 14.63 -5.94
N THR A 447 -23.02 15.45 -6.71
CA THR A 447 -21.70 15.10 -7.22
C THR A 447 -20.72 15.01 -6.08
N GLU A 448 -20.05 13.87 -5.98
CA GLU A 448 -19.05 13.58 -4.96
C GLU A 448 -17.81 12.98 -5.63
N ARG A 449 -16.70 12.95 -4.89
CA ARG A 449 -15.47 12.31 -5.31
C ARG A 449 -15.37 10.92 -4.71
N TYR A 450 -14.84 9.99 -5.50
CA TYR A 450 -14.67 8.60 -5.11
C TYR A 450 -13.29 8.09 -5.49
N ILE A 451 -12.82 7.08 -4.76
CA ILE A 451 -11.64 6.29 -5.14
C ILE A 451 -12.10 4.90 -5.57
N ILE A 452 -11.52 4.40 -6.65
CA ILE A 452 -11.76 3.05 -7.15
C ILE A 452 -11.05 2.03 -6.24
N GLN A 453 -11.81 1.13 -5.61
CA GLN A 453 -11.29 0.05 -4.78
C GLN A 453 -11.10 -1.24 -5.56
N ASN A 454 -12.11 -1.60 -6.35
CA ASN A 454 -12.14 -2.86 -7.07
C ASN A 454 -12.78 -2.66 -8.46
N ILE A 455 -12.21 -3.34 -9.46
CA ILE A 455 -12.78 -3.48 -10.79
C ILE A 455 -12.84 -4.96 -11.13
N SER A 456 -13.97 -5.42 -11.67
CA SER A 456 -14.09 -6.76 -12.24
C SER A 456 -15.00 -6.79 -13.46
N TRP A 457 -14.67 -7.61 -14.45
CA TRP A 457 -15.49 -7.75 -15.66
C TRP A 457 -15.14 -8.99 -16.48
N SER A 458 -16.04 -9.34 -17.39
CA SER A 458 -15.83 -10.32 -18.46
C SER A 458 -15.99 -9.64 -19.81
N THR A 459 -15.09 -9.92 -20.74
CA THR A 459 -15.08 -9.35 -22.10
C THR A 459 -16.41 -9.59 -22.81
N LEU A 460 -16.98 -10.79 -22.70
CA LEU A 460 -18.18 -11.18 -23.44
C LEU A 460 -19.47 -10.67 -22.80
N GLU A 461 -19.46 -10.28 -21.52
CA GLU A 461 -20.61 -9.66 -20.87
C GLU A 461 -20.78 -8.18 -21.27
N GLY A 462 -19.70 -7.54 -21.73
CA GLY A 462 -19.73 -6.15 -22.23
C GLY A 462 -19.93 -5.08 -21.15
N THR A 463 -20.04 -5.48 -19.88
CA THR A 463 -20.16 -4.59 -18.72
C THR A 463 -19.06 -4.88 -17.70
N MET A 464 -18.77 -3.90 -16.85
CA MET A 464 -17.85 -4.01 -15.72
C MET A 464 -18.53 -3.62 -14.42
N THR A 465 -18.11 -4.26 -13.34
CA THR A 465 -18.45 -3.87 -11.96
C THR A 465 -17.30 -3.08 -11.38
N MET A 466 -17.60 -1.92 -10.80
CA MET A 466 -16.63 -1.05 -10.16
C MET A 466 -17.12 -0.68 -8.77
N THR A 467 -16.34 -1.04 -7.75
CA THR A 467 -16.62 -0.67 -6.36
C THR A 467 -15.80 0.55 -6.00
N LEU A 468 -16.50 1.55 -5.48
CA LEU A 468 -16.00 2.86 -5.10
C LEU A 468 -16.17 3.06 -3.60
N TYR A 469 -15.25 3.77 -2.97
CA TYR A 469 -15.49 4.37 -1.67
C TYR A 469 -15.42 5.89 -1.76
N LYS A 470 -16.23 6.58 -0.95
CA LYS A 470 -16.27 8.03 -0.93
C LYS A 470 -14.92 8.61 -0.51
N PHE A 471 -14.40 9.54 -1.30
CA PHE A 471 -13.21 10.30 -0.95
C PHE A 471 -13.59 11.42 0.03
N LEU A 472 -13.13 11.31 1.27
CA LEU A 472 -13.41 12.27 2.33
C LEU A 472 -12.20 13.16 2.62
N GLU A 473 -12.08 14.26 1.88
CA GLU A 473 -10.95 15.20 1.97
C GLU A 473 -10.70 15.72 3.40
N SER A 474 -11.76 15.93 4.17
CA SER A 474 -11.66 16.50 5.53
C SER A 474 -11.15 15.52 6.59
N PHE A 475 -11.03 14.23 6.27
CA PHE A 475 -10.50 13.24 7.22
C PHE A 475 -9.04 13.53 7.56
N SER A 476 -8.65 13.43 8.83
CA SER A 476 -7.33 13.85 9.32
C SER A 476 -6.17 13.12 8.63
N TYR A 477 -6.30 11.81 8.39
CA TYR A 477 -5.38 11.00 7.60
C TYR A 477 -5.03 11.64 6.24
N ILE A 478 -6.03 12.18 5.55
CA ILE A 478 -5.87 12.82 4.24
C ILE A 478 -5.29 14.23 4.41
N LYS A 479 -5.86 15.02 5.33
CA LYS A 479 -5.49 16.42 5.57
C LYS A 479 -4.09 16.60 6.16
N ASN A 480 -3.68 15.75 7.09
CA ASN A 480 -2.37 15.85 7.74
C ASN A 480 -1.23 15.54 6.76
N LYS A 481 -1.48 14.66 5.78
CA LYS A 481 -0.52 14.34 4.72
C LYS A 481 -0.30 15.48 3.71
N GLN A 482 -1.29 16.34 3.50
CA GLN A 482 -1.10 17.60 2.77
C GLN A 482 0.03 18.43 3.38
N ASN A 483 -0.01 18.64 4.70
CA ASN A 483 1.00 19.43 5.41
C ASN A 483 2.40 18.80 5.38
N ALA A 484 2.49 17.47 5.23
CA ALA A 484 3.77 16.76 5.15
C ALA A 484 4.40 16.85 3.75
N ILE A 485 3.58 16.74 2.68
CA ILE A 485 4.04 16.90 1.29
C ILE A 485 4.48 18.34 1.04
N GLU A 486 3.68 19.34 1.46
CA GLU A 486 4.02 20.76 1.32
C GLU A 486 5.31 21.16 2.05
N ARG A 487 5.69 20.44 3.12
CA ARG A 487 6.97 20.64 3.83
C ARG A 487 8.17 19.95 3.17
N ARG A 488 7.95 18.91 2.36
CA ARG A 488 9.01 18.22 1.60
C ARG A 488 9.38 18.97 0.32
N ASP A 489 8.43 19.72 -0.24
CA ASP A 489 8.60 20.53 -1.46
C ASP A 489 9.01 22.00 -1.20
N ALA A 490 9.11 22.41 0.07
CA ALA A 490 9.54 23.74 0.53
C ALA A 490 10.96 23.71 1.10
#